data_AF-A0A258D1F4-F1
#
_entry.id   AF-A0A258D1F4-F1
#
_cell.length_a   1.000
_cell.length_b   1.000
_cell.length_c   1.000
_cell.angle_alpha   90.00
_cell.angle_beta   90.00
_cell.angle_gamma   90.00
#
_symmetry.space_group_name_H-M   'P 1'
#
loop_
_entity.id
_entity.type
_entity.pdbx_description
1 polymer ?
#
loop_
_entity_poly.entity_id
_entity_poly.type
_entity_poly.pdbx_seq_one_letter_code
_entity_poly.pdbx_strand_id
1 'polypeptide(L)'
;MTSFLRSDRSRPVAIWLFIVAAMVFSMVVVGGATRLTDSGLSITEWQPIMGALPPMSDQAWLKAFELYKQIPQFQLVNPDMTLQEFKGIFWWEWAHRFLGRIVGAAFAIPFVVFLIRKDIPRRLIWRCAAMLGLGGLQGLVGWWMVSSGLSERVSVAPERLMTHLGLA
;
A
#
# COMPACT_ATOMS: atom_id res chain seq x y z
N MET A 1 34.67 29.24 -14.10
CA MET A 1 34.47 29.16 -12.64
C MET A 1 33.39 28.14 -12.32
N THR A 2 33.75 26.87 -12.19
CA THR A 2 32.87 25.83 -11.65
C THR A 2 32.81 26.02 -10.15
N SER A 3 31.64 26.41 -9.62
CA SER A 3 31.43 26.56 -8.18
C SER A 3 31.52 25.19 -7.51
N PHE A 4 32.68 24.90 -6.91
CA PHE A 4 32.93 23.71 -6.07
C PHE A 4 32.23 23.79 -4.70
N LEU A 5 31.43 24.83 -4.45
CA LEU A 5 30.82 25.12 -3.15
C LEU A 5 29.29 25.02 -3.14
N ARG A 6 28.66 24.59 -4.24
CA ARG A 6 27.22 24.26 -4.15
C ARG A 6 27.13 22.93 -3.40
N SER A 7 26.85 22.99 -2.11
CA SER A 7 26.54 21.79 -1.33
C SER A 7 25.43 21.05 -2.06
N ASP A 8 25.69 19.83 -2.53
CA ASP A 8 24.68 18.91 -3.08
C ASP A 8 23.64 18.50 -2.01
N ARG A 9 23.66 19.11 -0.81
CA ARG A 9 22.73 18.86 0.28
C ARG A 9 21.60 19.89 0.24
N SER A 10 20.43 19.43 -0.20
CA SER A 10 19.17 20.14 -0.02
C SER A 10 18.49 19.65 1.26
N ARG A 11 18.44 20.50 2.30
CA ARG A 11 17.72 20.18 3.57
C ARG A 11 16.25 19.80 3.31
N PRO A 12 15.49 20.50 2.45
CA PRO A 12 14.12 20.09 2.10
C PRO A 12 14.04 18.68 1.50
N VAL A 13 14.96 18.33 0.60
CA VAL A 13 15.02 16.98 0.00
C VAL A 13 15.32 15.93 1.06
N ALA A 14 16.23 16.20 1.99
CA ALA A 14 16.54 15.28 3.08
C ALA A 14 15.34 15.05 4.01
N ILE A 15 14.68 16.12 4.45
CA ILE A 15 13.47 16.04 5.30
C ILE A 15 12.38 15.25 4.60
N TRP A 16 12.12 15.53 3.32
CA TRP A 16 11.16 14.79 2.50
C TRP A 16 11.49 13.28 2.46
N LEU A 17 12.73 12.92 2.15
CA LEU A 17 13.15 11.52 2.11
C LEU A 17 13.01 10.82 3.47
N PHE A 18 13.30 11.49 4.58
CA PHE A 18 13.09 10.94 5.93
C PHE A 18 11.61 10.75 6.27
N ILE A 19 10.74 11.69 5.86
CA ILE A 19 9.29 11.55 6.02
C ILE A 19 8.79 10.34 5.24
N VAL A 20 9.19 10.19 3.97
CA VAL A 20 8.84 9.02 3.16
C VAL A 20 9.34 7.73 3.81
N ALA A 21 10.59 7.70 4.28
CA ALA A 21 11.16 6.52 4.92
C ALA A 21 10.36 6.10 6.17
N ALA A 22 9.95 7.06 7.00
CA ALA A 22 9.10 6.80 8.16
C ALA A 22 7.72 6.26 7.75
N MET A 23 7.13 6.80 6.67
CA MET A 23 5.85 6.29 6.16
C MET A 23 5.96 4.88 5.57
N VAL A 24 7.04 4.57 4.85
CA VAL A 24 7.32 3.21 4.33
C VAL A 24 7.51 2.23 5.49
N PHE A 25 8.24 2.62 6.55
CA PHE A 25 8.37 1.80 7.75
C PHE A 25 7.00 1.49 8.37
N SER A 26 6.15 2.52 8.55
CA SER A 26 4.77 2.33 9.02
C SER A 26 3.96 1.42 8.10
N MET A 27 4.14 1.52 6.77
CA MET A 27 3.48 0.67 5.79
C MET A 27 3.85 -0.81 5.97
N VAL A 28 5.13 -1.10 6.24
CA VAL A 28 5.61 -2.46 6.52
C VAL A 28 5.00 -3.00 7.83
N VAL A 29 4.95 -2.19 8.89
CA VAL A 29 4.36 -2.59 10.17
C VAL A 29 2.86 -2.88 10.02
N VAL A 30 2.10 -1.98 9.40
CA VAL A 30 0.67 -2.16 9.18
C VAL A 30 0.41 -3.36 8.25
N GLY A 31 1.23 -3.56 7.22
CA GLY A 31 1.14 -4.74 6.35
C GLY A 31 1.41 -6.05 7.08
N GLY A 32 2.39 -6.05 7.99
CA GLY A 32 2.66 -7.17 8.90
C GLY A 32 1.46 -7.49 9.79
N ALA A 33 0.82 -6.45 10.37
CA ALA A 33 -0.41 -6.62 11.14
C ALA A 33 -1.53 -7.24 10.30
N THR A 34 -1.81 -6.70 9.10
CA THR A 34 -2.81 -7.23 8.16
C THR A 34 -2.58 -8.70 7.82
N ARG A 35 -1.32 -9.14 7.76
CA ARG A 35 -0.98 -10.55 7.55
C ARG A 35 -1.24 -11.41 8.79
N LEU A 36 -0.84 -10.94 9.97
CA LEU A 36 -0.98 -11.66 11.24
C LEU A 36 -2.43 -11.76 11.72
N THR A 37 -3.29 -10.81 11.30
CA THR A 37 -4.73 -10.81 11.56
C THR A 37 -5.53 -11.45 10.42
N ASP A 38 -4.87 -12.15 9.48
CA ASP A 38 -5.45 -12.78 8.29
C ASP A 38 -6.41 -11.89 7.50
N SER A 39 -6.16 -10.58 7.53
CA SER A 39 -7.05 -9.57 6.99
C SER A 39 -6.84 -9.29 5.51
N GLY A 40 -5.80 -9.87 4.90
CA GLY A 40 -5.35 -9.54 3.53
C GLY A 40 -6.29 -9.93 2.38
N LEU A 41 -7.48 -10.48 2.65
CA LEU A 41 -8.51 -10.85 1.66
C LEU A 41 -9.89 -10.26 2.00
N SER A 42 -9.98 -9.37 2.99
CA SER A 42 -11.23 -8.75 3.44
C SER A 42 -11.84 -7.76 2.40
N ILE A 43 -11.01 -7.17 1.54
CA ILE A 43 -11.41 -6.24 0.47
C ILE A 43 -11.25 -6.92 -0.88
N THR A 44 -12.35 -7.50 -1.37
CA THR A 44 -12.36 -8.31 -2.60
C THR A 44 -12.36 -7.47 -3.88
N GLU A 45 -12.88 -6.24 -3.83
CA GLU A 45 -12.89 -5.33 -4.96
C GLU A 45 -11.60 -4.51 -5.06
N TRP A 46 -11.07 -4.38 -6.28
CA TRP A 46 -9.97 -3.46 -6.56
C TRP A 46 -10.50 -2.11 -7.03
N GLN A 47 -10.51 -1.14 -6.12
CA GLN A 47 -10.93 0.25 -6.38
C GLN A 47 -9.75 1.20 -6.15
N PRO A 48 -8.94 1.53 -7.18
CA PRO A 48 -7.73 2.33 -7.04
C PRO A 48 -8.00 3.73 -6.46
N ILE A 49 -9.05 4.39 -6.98
CA ILE A 49 -9.43 5.76 -6.63
C ILE A 49 -10.55 5.75 -5.58
N MET A 50 -11.68 5.09 -5.87
CA MET A 50 -12.86 5.10 -4.98
C MET A 50 -12.63 4.32 -3.67
N GLY A 51 -11.68 3.37 -3.64
CA GLY A 51 -11.33 2.62 -2.43
C GLY A 51 -10.49 3.41 -1.43
N ALA A 52 -10.24 4.71 -1.68
CA ALA A 52 -9.66 5.60 -0.69
C ALA A 52 -10.63 5.92 0.45
N LEU A 53 -11.94 5.84 0.21
CA LEU A 53 -12.97 5.98 1.24
C LEU A 53 -13.43 4.59 1.70
N PRO A 54 -13.52 4.34 3.01
CA PRO A 54 -14.13 3.12 3.52
C PRO A 54 -15.66 3.16 3.28
N PRO A 55 -16.39 2.05 3.48
CA PRO A 55 -17.85 2.06 3.42
C PRO A 55 -18.43 3.10 4.39
N MET A 56 -19.17 4.07 3.85
CA MET A 56 -19.68 5.23 4.60
C MET A 56 -21.14 5.05 5.09
N SER A 57 -21.79 3.93 4.73
CA SER A 57 -23.18 3.62 5.11
C SER A 57 -23.31 2.15 5.50
N ASP A 58 -24.35 1.84 6.28
CA ASP A 58 -24.63 0.45 6.68
C ASP A 58 -24.90 -0.45 5.48
N GLN A 59 -25.58 0.06 4.46
CA GLN A 59 -25.81 -0.67 3.21
C GLN A 59 -24.49 -0.99 2.48
N ALA A 60 -23.53 -0.06 2.46
CA ALA A 60 -22.23 -0.29 1.85
C ALA A 60 -21.41 -1.33 2.63
N TRP A 61 -21.47 -1.30 3.97
CA TRP A 61 -20.87 -2.30 4.83
C TRP A 61 -21.44 -3.70 4.60
N LEU A 62 -22.78 -3.81 4.50
CA LEU A 62 -23.44 -5.07 4.21
C LEU A 62 -23.04 -5.61 2.83
N LYS A 63 -22.97 -4.75 1.80
CA LYS A 63 -22.52 -5.16 0.47
C LYS A 63 -21.09 -5.71 0.48
N ALA A 64 -20.16 -5.02 1.14
CA ALA A 64 -18.78 -5.48 1.27
C ALA A 64 -18.70 -6.84 2.00
N PHE A 65 -19.51 -7.01 3.04
CA PHE A 65 -19.57 -8.26 3.79
C PHE A 65 -20.19 -9.40 2.97
N GLU A 66 -21.23 -9.16 2.17
CA GLU A 66 -21.80 -10.16 1.27
C GLU A 66 -20.80 -10.62 0.21
N LEU A 67 -19.94 -9.73 -0.28
CA LEU A 67 -18.84 -10.12 -1.17
C LEU A 67 -17.79 -10.98 -0.44
N TYR A 68 -17.50 -10.67 0.82
CA TYR A 68 -16.60 -11.48 1.65
C TYR A 68 -17.15 -12.89 1.91
N LYS A 69 -18.47 -13.04 2.10
CA LYS A 69 -19.10 -14.37 2.27
C LYS A 69 -18.94 -15.30 1.07
N GLN A 70 -18.70 -14.74 -0.12
CA GLN A 70 -18.54 -15.51 -1.35
C GLN A 70 -17.15 -16.13 -1.50
N ILE A 71 -16.17 -15.69 -0.70
CA ILE A 71 -14.79 -16.19 -0.83
C ILE A 71 -14.51 -17.38 0.10
N PRO A 72 -13.53 -18.26 -0.23
CA PRO A 72 -13.21 -19.43 0.57
C PRO A 72 -12.83 -19.11 2.03
N GLN A 73 -12.24 -17.94 2.29
CA GLN A 73 -11.84 -17.56 3.65
C GLN A 73 -13.05 -17.48 4.60
N PHE A 74 -14.17 -16.91 4.16
CA PHE A 74 -15.40 -16.92 4.97
C PHE A 74 -15.92 -18.34 5.13
N GLN A 75 -16.07 -19.07 4.03
CA GLN A 75 -16.71 -20.40 4.04
C GLN A 75 -15.95 -21.46 4.84
N LEU A 76 -14.61 -21.40 4.87
CA LEU A 76 -13.77 -22.44 5.44
C LEU A 76 -13.13 -22.06 6.79
N VAL A 77 -12.93 -20.76 7.05
CA VAL A 77 -12.22 -20.27 8.25
C VAL A 77 -13.14 -19.46 9.16
N ASN A 78 -14.01 -18.64 8.58
CA ASN A 78 -14.83 -17.67 9.31
C ASN A 78 -16.35 -17.83 9.07
N PRO A 79 -16.94 -19.04 9.06
CA PRO A 79 -18.32 -19.26 8.59
C PRO A 79 -19.38 -18.56 9.45
N ASP A 80 -19.08 -18.36 10.74
CA ASP A 80 -19.97 -17.72 11.71
C ASP A 80 -19.61 -16.25 11.98
N MET A 81 -18.70 -15.66 11.18
CA MET A 81 -18.22 -14.30 11.39
C MET A 81 -19.35 -13.28 11.28
N THR A 82 -19.40 -12.36 12.23
CA THR A 82 -20.37 -11.26 12.26
C THR A 82 -19.89 -10.06 11.45
N LEU A 83 -20.81 -9.15 11.12
CA LEU A 83 -20.46 -7.88 10.46
C LEU A 83 -19.45 -7.05 11.29
N GLN A 84 -19.51 -7.13 12.62
CA GLN A 84 -18.62 -6.37 13.50
C GLN A 84 -17.18 -6.91 13.46
N GLU A 85 -17.02 -8.23 13.44
CA GLU A 85 -15.72 -8.88 13.27
C GLU A 85 -15.15 -8.63 11.88
N PHE A 86 -15.99 -8.68 10.84
CA PHE A 86 -15.62 -8.31 9.47
C PHE A 86 -15.08 -6.87 9.39
N LYS A 87 -15.73 -5.91 10.05
CA LYS A 87 -15.24 -4.52 10.13
C LYS A 87 -13.81 -4.46 10.70
N GLY A 88 -13.49 -5.30 11.69
CA GLY A 88 -12.16 -5.38 12.29
C GLY A 88 -11.08 -5.74 11.27
N ILE A 89 -11.25 -6.84 10.54
CA ILE A 89 -10.29 -7.25 9.49
C ILE A 89 -10.26 -6.26 8.33
N PHE A 90 -11.41 -5.71 7.95
CA PHE A 90 -11.51 -4.71 6.88
C PHE A 90 -10.66 -3.47 7.18
N TRP A 91 -10.67 -2.98 8.42
CA TRP A 91 -9.91 -1.78 8.81
C TRP A 91 -8.40 -1.97 8.65
N TRP A 92 -7.86 -3.15 8.98
CA TRP A 92 -6.44 -3.43 8.79
C TRP A 92 -6.05 -3.40 7.31
N GLU A 93 -6.81 -4.07 6.46
CA GLU A 93 -6.54 -4.08 5.04
C GLU A 93 -6.74 -2.69 4.40
N TRP A 94 -7.82 -2.00 4.76
CA TRP A 94 -8.08 -0.65 4.28
C TRP A 94 -6.97 0.31 4.70
N ALA A 95 -6.55 0.30 5.96
CA ALA A 95 -5.50 1.17 6.48
C ALA A 95 -4.17 0.92 5.75
N HIS A 96 -3.81 -0.35 5.51
CA HIS A 96 -2.64 -0.70 4.72
C HIS A 96 -2.73 -0.14 3.29
N ARG A 97 -3.83 -0.42 2.57
CA ARG A 97 -4.03 0.07 1.19
C ARG A 97 -4.06 1.60 1.13
N PHE A 98 -4.65 2.26 2.12
CA PHE A 98 -4.74 3.71 2.20
C PHE A 98 -3.37 4.33 2.45
N LEU A 99 -2.60 3.78 3.40
CA LEU A 99 -1.24 4.22 3.68
C LEU A 99 -0.32 4.07 2.44
N GLY A 100 -0.45 2.98 1.68
CA GLY A 100 0.28 2.80 0.42
C GLY A 100 -0.01 3.91 -0.61
N ARG A 101 -1.27 4.36 -0.73
CA ARG A 101 -1.64 5.48 -1.59
C ARG A 101 -1.03 6.80 -1.11
N ILE A 102 -1.09 7.07 0.20
CA ILE A 102 -0.49 8.29 0.77
C ILE A 102 1.03 8.28 0.57
N VAL A 103 1.72 7.16 0.79
CA VAL A 103 3.16 7.01 0.52
C VAL A 103 3.46 7.32 -0.95
N GLY A 104 2.70 6.74 -1.88
CA GLY A 104 2.84 7.00 -3.31
C GLY A 104 2.71 8.48 -3.66
N ALA A 105 1.68 9.16 -3.13
CA ALA A 105 1.47 10.59 -3.35
C ALA A 105 2.55 11.46 -2.68
N ALA A 106 2.90 11.16 -1.43
CA ALA A 106 3.92 11.87 -0.66
C ALA A 106 5.34 11.69 -1.23
N PHE A 107 5.57 10.64 -2.03
CA PHE A 107 6.79 10.48 -2.80
C PHE A 107 6.70 11.17 -4.17
N ALA A 108 5.68 10.85 -4.97
CA ALA A 108 5.59 11.30 -6.36
C ALA A 108 5.44 12.83 -6.49
N ILE A 109 4.59 13.47 -5.67
CA ILE A 109 4.31 14.91 -5.78
C ILE A 109 5.57 15.73 -5.47
N PRO A 110 6.26 15.55 -4.31
CA PRO A 110 7.48 16.32 -4.05
C PRO A 110 8.62 15.96 -5.00
N PHE A 111 8.71 14.71 -5.47
CA PHE A 111 9.71 14.32 -6.47
C PHE A 111 9.56 15.16 -7.75
N VAL A 112 8.35 15.28 -8.30
CA VAL A 112 8.06 16.11 -9.47
C VAL A 112 8.35 17.59 -9.19
N VAL A 113 7.93 18.11 -8.04
CA VAL A 113 8.16 19.51 -7.65
C VAL A 113 9.66 19.81 -7.56
N PHE A 114 10.45 18.99 -6.87
CA PHE A 114 11.89 19.19 -6.75
C PHE A 114 12.63 18.97 -8.08
N LEU A 115 12.10 18.12 -8.97
CA LEU A 115 12.64 17.93 -10.32
C LEU A 115 12.46 19.20 -11.17
N ILE A 116 11.26 19.80 -11.14
CA ILE A 116 10.97 21.07 -11.85
C ILE A 116 11.84 22.21 -11.29
N ARG A 117 11.99 22.28 -9.96
CA ARG A 117 12.81 23.30 -9.29
C ARG A 117 14.32 23.07 -9.43
N LYS A 118 14.76 21.91 -9.95
CA LYS A 118 16.16 21.50 -10.04
C LYS A 118 16.87 21.48 -8.68
N ASP A 119 16.10 21.17 -7.62
CA ASP A 119 16.57 21.08 -6.24
C ASP A 119 17.13 19.70 -5.89
N ILE A 120 16.94 18.70 -6.77
CA ILE A 120 17.48 17.34 -6.63
C ILE A 120 18.86 17.24 -7.28
N PRO A 121 19.91 16.79 -6.57
CA PRO A 121 21.19 16.41 -7.15
C PRO A 121 21.02 15.38 -8.28
N ARG A 122 21.72 15.54 -9.41
CA ARG A 122 21.57 14.66 -10.60
C ARG A 122 21.67 13.17 -10.29
N ARG A 123 22.55 12.77 -9.37
CA ARG A 123 22.70 11.38 -8.90
C ARG A 123 21.45 10.82 -8.22
N LEU A 124 20.69 11.66 -7.52
CA LEU A 124 19.48 11.25 -6.81
C LEU A 124 18.27 11.12 -7.74
N ILE A 125 18.24 11.82 -8.88
CA ILE A 125 17.11 11.77 -9.82
C ILE A 125 16.83 10.32 -10.27
N TRP A 126 17.84 9.61 -10.78
CA TRP A 126 17.67 8.23 -11.24
C TRP A 126 17.30 7.27 -10.10
N ARG A 127 17.85 7.49 -8.89
CA ARG A 127 17.52 6.68 -7.71
C ARG A 127 16.07 6.88 -7.29
N CYS A 128 15.60 8.12 -7.24
CA CYS A 128 14.21 8.42 -6.92
C CYS A 128 13.25 7.92 -8.01
N ALA A 129 13.63 8.02 -9.29
CA ALA A 129 12.86 7.46 -10.39
C ALA A 129 12.76 5.92 -10.29
N ALA A 130 13.87 5.24 -9.98
CA ALA A 130 13.87 3.80 -9.73
C ALA A 130 13.00 3.42 -8.53
N MET A 131 13.09 4.16 -7.41
CA MET A 131 12.21 3.95 -6.24
C MET A 131 10.73 4.17 -6.57
N LEU A 132 10.40 5.19 -7.37
CA LEU A 132 9.02 5.39 -7.84
C LEU A 132 8.53 4.20 -8.68
N GLY A 133 9.39 3.71 -9.59
CA GLY A 133 9.09 2.54 -10.41
C GLY A 133 8.87 1.28 -9.57
N LEU A 134 9.73 1.03 -8.58
CA LEU A 134 9.59 -0.08 -7.63
C LEU A 134 8.31 0.05 -6.79
N GLY A 135 7.97 1.25 -6.32
CA GLY A 135 6.72 1.51 -5.61
C GLY A 135 5.47 1.30 -6.48
N GLY A 136 5.55 1.63 -7.77
CA GLY A 136 4.49 1.29 -8.74
C GLY A 136 4.34 -0.21 -8.93
N LEU A 137 5.47 -0.92 -9.08
CA LEU A 137 5.49 -2.37 -9.20
C LEU A 137 4.95 -3.06 -7.94
N GLN A 138 5.27 -2.57 -6.74
CA GLN A 138 4.69 -3.01 -5.47
C GLN A 138 3.16 -2.99 -5.53
N GLY A 139 2.56 -1.89 -5.98
CA GLY A 139 1.10 -1.79 -6.13
C GLY A 139 0.51 -2.84 -7.08
N LEU A 140 1.21 -3.14 -8.18
CA LEU A 140 0.81 -4.19 -9.13
C LEU A 140 0.90 -5.59 -8.52
N VAL A 141 1.97 -5.88 -7.78
CA VAL A 141 2.14 -7.16 -7.08
C VAL A 141 1.10 -7.30 -5.97
N GLY A 142 0.79 -6.23 -5.24
CA GLY A 142 -0.27 -6.22 -4.23
C GLY A 142 -1.65 -6.51 -4.82
N TRP A 143 -1.97 -5.96 -5.99
CA TRP A 143 -3.19 -6.32 -6.73
C TRP A 143 -3.21 -7.81 -7.09
N TRP A 144 -2.09 -8.33 -7.61
CA TRP A 144 -1.97 -9.75 -7.99
C TRP A 144 -2.15 -10.69 -6.79
N MET A 145 -1.63 -10.32 -5.61
CA MET A 145 -1.82 -11.08 -4.37
C MET A 145 -3.30 -11.21 -3.99
N VAL A 146 -4.07 -10.14 -4.12
CA VAL A 146 -5.50 -10.13 -3.76
C VAL A 146 -6.32 -10.89 -4.79
N SER A 147 -6.21 -10.54 -6.08
CA SER A 147 -7.07 -11.10 -7.14
C SER A 147 -7.00 -12.62 -7.23
N SER A 148 -5.83 -13.17 -6.92
CA SER A 148 -5.55 -14.60 -6.98
C SER A 148 -5.88 -15.36 -5.69
N GLY A 149 -6.18 -14.65 -4.59
CA GLY A 149 -6.64 -15.25 -3.33
C GLY A 149 -8.16 -15.46 -3.28
N LEU A 150 -8.92 -14.89 -4.22
CA LEU A 150 -10.39 -14.88 -4.17
C LEU A 150 -11.06 -16.17 -4.67
N SER A 151 -10.39 -16.98 -5.49
CA SER A 151 -11.01 -18.14 -6.17
C SER A 151 -10.59 -19.51 -5.62
N GLU A 152 -9.39 -19.62 -5.03
CA GLU A 152 -8.80 -20.94 -4.72
C GLU A 152 -8.22 -21.07 -3.31
N ARG A 153 -8.06 -19.98 -2.54
CA ARG A 153 -7.27 -19.99 -1.31
C ARG A 153 -7.94 -19.20 -0.18
N VAL A 154 -7.60 -19.56 1.06
CA VAL A 154 -8.08 -18.89 2.28
C VAL A 154 -7.13 -17.80 2.78
N SER A 155 -5.94 -17.70 2.18
CA SER A 155 -4.92 -16.70 2.49
C SER A 155 -4.11 -16.35 1.24
N VAL A 156 -3.39 -15.24 1.30
CA VAL A 156 -2.41 -14.89 0.25
C VAL A 156 -1.32 -15.96 0.19
N ALA A 157 -0.98 -16.37 -1.04
CA ALA A 157 0.06 -17.39 -1.28
C ALA A 157 1.44 -16.93 -0.78
N PRO A 158 2.19 -17.76 -0.03
CA PRO A 158 3.49 -17.38 0.56
C PRO A 158 4.51 -16.90 -0.47
N GLU A 159 4.52 -17.47 -1.67
CA GLU A 159 5.46 -17.12 -2.74
C GLU A 159 5.20 -15.68 -3.24
N ARG A 160 3.93 -15.29 -3.35
CA ARG A 160 3.52 -13.93 -3.77
C ARG A 160 3.86 -12.91 -2.70
N LEU A 161 3.66 -13.28 -1.44
CA LEU A 161 4.04 -12.45 -0.30
C LEU A 161 5.55 -12.23 -0.26
N MET A 162 6.34 -13.28 -0.51
CA MET A 162 7.79 -13.18 -0.60
C MET A 162 8.22 -12.26 -1.75
N THR A 163 7.61 -12.38 -2.94
CA THR A 163 7.87 -11.46 -4.06
C THR A 163 7.54 -10.02 -3.69
N HIS A 164 6.41 -9.79 -3.02
CA HIS A 164 6.02 -8.46 -2.59
C HIS A 164 6.98 -7.88 -1.56
N LEU A 165 7.33 -8.62 -0.51
CA LEU A 165 8.28 -8.15 0.51
C LEU A 165 9.70 -7.97 -0.05
N GLY A 166 10.15 -8.82 -0.97
CA GLY A 166 11.48 -8.70 -1.58
C GLY A 166 11.62 -7.48 -2.50
N LEU A 167 10.51 -6.88 -2.93
CA LEU A 167 10.50 -5.64 -3.71
C LEU A 167 10.40 -4.37 -2.85
N ALA A 168 10.11 -4.51 -1.54
CA ALA A 168 9.94 -3.39 -0.60
C ALA A 168 11.29 -2.94 -0.04
#